data_AF-A0A6A6FLC9-F1
#
_entry.id   AF-A0A6A6FLC9-F1
#
_cell.length_a   1.000
_cell.length_b   1.000
_cell.length_c   1.000
_cell.angle_alpha   90.00
_cell.angle_beta   90.00
_cell.angle_gamma   90.00
#
_symmetry.space_group_name_H-M   'P 1'
#
loop_
_entity.id
_entity.type
_entity.pdbx_description
1 polymer ?
#
loop_
_entity_poly.entity_id
_entity_poly.type
_entity_poly.pdbx_seq_one_letter_code
_entity_poly.pdbx_strand_id
1 'polypeptide(L)'
;MASRYPGESLFAHFPPPAECLAILVGCSELIISGIGGLSDAQAFGKGYGLEIDSAVNDEEKVQALSQNQKTQKGLVQAISYRNLQNGALILTLACYTRDRRSLGFAALYGALSSLADAAIVKKYGVAELASAHGIAMMNYLVVGGSLLYWGRNDPWPFTRS
;
A
#
# COMPACT_ATOMS: atom_id res chain seq x y z
N MET A 1 18.52 15.36 36.82
CA MET A 1 18.70 16.45 35.83
C MET A 1 19.64 15.92 34.76
N ALA A 2 19.12 15.55 33.58
CA ALA A 2 19.94 14.97 32.53
C ALA A 2 20.65 16.09 31.77
N SER A 3 21.98 16.01 31.73
CA SER A 3 22.88 16.88 30.97
C SER A 3 22.52 16.82 29.48
N ARG A 4 22.12 17.95 28.91
CA ARG A 4 21.89 18.12 27.46
C ARG A 4 23.25 18.12 26.77
N TYR A 5 23.52 17.14 25.92
CA TYR A 5 24.68 17.22 25.02
C TYR A 5 24.43 18.29 23.93
N PRO A 6 25.39 19.16 23.65
CA PRO A 6 25.28 20.12 22.55
C PRO A 6 25.42 19.36 21.22
N GLY A 7 24.29 19.00 20.62
CA GLY A 7 24.25 18.21 19.39
C GLY A 7 22.96 17.41 19.12
N GLU A 8 21.93 17.50 19.96
CA GLU A 8 20.63 16.87 19.70
C GLU A 8 19.96 17.49 18.46
N SER A 9 20.23 16.89 17.30
CA SER A 9 19.60 17.26 16.03
C SER A 9 18.09 17.07 16.10
N LEU A 10 17.31 17.85 15.34
CA LEU A 10 15.85 17.69 15.20
C LEU A 10 15.43 16.23 14.90
N PHE A 11 16.34 15.44 14.32
CA PHE A 11 16.14 14.03 13.97
C PHE A 11 16.23 13.04 15.15
N ALA A 12 16.63 13.48 16.35
CA ALA A 12 16.74 12.62 17.52
C ALA A 12 15.39 12.06 18.01
N HIS A 13 14.28 12.71 17.67
CA HIS A 13 12.92 12.33 18.10
C HIS A 13 12.10 11.65 16.99
N PHE A 14 12.62 11.57 15.76
CA PHE A 14 11.92 10.92 14.66
C PHE A 14 12.26 9.43 14.61
N PRO A 15 11.31 8.57 14.16
CA PRO A 15 11.65 7.21 13.79
C PRO A 15 12.84 7.21 12.82
N PRO A 16 13.67 6.16 12.80
CA PRO A 16 14.67 6.05 11.76
C PRO A 16 14.02 6.11 10.35
N PRO A 17 14.78 6.51 9.31
CA PRO A 17 14.18 6.86 8.02
C PRO A 17 13.35 5.74 7.37
N ALA A 18 13.72 4.47 7.58
CA ALA A 18 13.00 3.33 7.01
C ALA A 18 11.60 3.15 7.62
N GLU A 19 11.47 3.40 8.92
CA GLU A 19 10.21 3.38 9.65
C GLU A 19 9.31 4.55 9.21
N CYS A 20 9.89 5.74 8.99
CA CYS A 20 9.16 6.88 8.40
C CYS A 20 8.60 6.53 7.02
N LEU A 21 9.41 5.92 6.15
CA LEU A 21 8.98 5.49 4.83
C LEU A 21 7.88 4.41 4.91
N ALA A 22 7.98 3.47 5.85
CA ALA A 22 6.95 2.47 6.06
C ALA A 22 5.62 3.09 6.53
N ILE A 23 5.67 4.11 7.37
CA ILE A 23 4.46 4.88 7.76
C ILE A 23 3.84 5.55 6.53
N LEU A 24 4.66 6.19 5.68
CA LEU A 24 4.16 6.81 4.45
C LEU A 24 3.54 5.79 3.49
N VAL A 25 4.15 4.62 3.34
CA VAL A 25 3.60 3.50 2.58
C VAL A 25 2.25 3.06 3.16
N GLY A 26 2.18 2.82 4.48
CA GLY A 26 0.94 2.45 5.16
C GLY A 26 -0.18 3.49 4.99
N CYS A 27 0.15 4.79 5.08
CA CYS A 27 -0.79 5.88 4.80
C CYS A 27 -1.26 5.88 3.34
N SER A 28 -0.35 5.66 2.38
CA SER A 28 -0.71 5.63 0.97
C SER A 28 -1.65 4.47 0.64
N GLU A 29 -1.39 3.28 1.19
CA GLU A 29 -2.26 2.12 1.01
C GLU A 29 -3.62 2.30 1.68
N LEU A 30 -3.64 2.80 2.92
CA LEU A 30 -4.88 2.98 3.67
C LEU A 30 -5.76 4.06 3.03
N ILE A 31 -5.18 5.23 2.74
CA ILE A 31 -5.95 6.42 2.35
C ILE A 31 -6.17 6.45 0.84
N ILE A 32 -5.11 6.40 0.05
CA ILE A 32 -5.21 6.61 -1.41
C ILE A 32 -5.83 5.37 -2.05
N SER A 33 -5.20 4.20 -1.85
CA SER A 33 -5.62 2.96 -2.51
C SER A 33 -6.79 2.27 -1.82
N GLY A 34 -6.91 2.40 -0.50
CA GLY A 34 -7.98 1.82 0.30
C GLY A 34 -9.24 2.68 0.29
N ILE A 35 -9.27 3.72 1.10
CA ILE A 35 -10.43 4.59 1.26
C ILE A 35 -10.79 5.29 -0.07
N GLY A 36 -9.81 5.81 -0.79
CA GLY A 36 -10.02 6.44 -2.10
C GLY A 36 -10.65 5.46 -3.11
N GLY A 37 -10.11 4.25 -3.20
CA GLY A 37 -10.64 3.20 -4.07
C GLY A 37 -12.02 2.67 -3.68
N LEU A 38 -12.41 2.75 -2.40
CA LEU A 38 -13.77 2.46 -1.96
C LEU A 38 -14.75 3.60 -2.26
N SER A 39 -14.28 4.84 -2.20
CA SER A 39 -15.08 6.04 -2.43
C SER A 39 -15.44 6.21 -3.92
N ASP A 40 -14.47 5.98 -4.81
CA ASP A 40 -14.69 6.02 -6.26
C ASP A 40 -13.97 4.85 -6.96
N ALA A 41 -14.68 3.74 -7.09
CA ALA A 41 -14.16 2.55 -7.73
C ALA A 41 -13.89 2.73 -9.23
N GLN A 42 -14.58 3.65 -9.91
CA GLN A 42 -14.40 3.83 -11.34
C GLN A 42 -13.13 4.63 -11.64
N ALA A 43 -12.91 5.74 -10.92
CA ALA A 43 -11.68 6.51 -11.02
C ALA A 43 -10.48 5.68 -10.56
N PHE A 44 -10.62 4.93 -9.47
CA PHE A 44 -9.55 4.05 -8.98
C PHE A 44 -9.25 2.93 -9.96
N GLY A 45 -10.26 2.22 -10.47
CA GLY A 45 -10.06 1.15 -11.47
C GLY A 45 -9.31 1.63 -12.70
N LYS A 46 -9.63 2.84 -13.19
CA LYS A 46 -8.90 3.48 -14.30
C LYS A 46 -7.42 3.72 -13.98
N GLY A 47 -7.12 4.33 -12.84
CA GLY A 47 -5.73 4.57 -12.42
C GLY A 47 -4.96 3.28 -12.09
N TYR A 48 -5.68 2.25 -11.66
CA TYR A 48 -5.14 0.95 -11.29
C TYR A 48 -4.89 0.03 -12.50
N GLY A 49 -5.50 0.33 -13.64
CA GLY A 49 -5.41 -0.45 -14.88
C GLY A 49 -6.47 -1.55 -15.01
N LEU A 50 -7.54 -1.50 -14.20
CA LEU A 50 -8.71 -2.38 -14.27
C LEU A 50 -9.97 -1.53 -14.52
N GLU A 51 -10.13 -1.09 -15.76
CA GLU A 51 -11.25 -0.23 -16.15
C GLU A 51 -12.59 -0.98 -16.03
N ILE A 52 -13.62 -0.27 -15.56
CA ILE A 52 -14.99 -0.76 -15.51
C ILE A 52 -15.68 -0.35 -16.81
N ASP A 53 -16.28 -1.30 -17.52
CA ASP A 53 -16.90 -1.07 -18.82
C ASP A 53 -17.98 0.02 -18.75
N SER A 54 -18.11 0.80 -19.83
CA SER A 54 -19.17 1.81 -19.98
C SER A 54 -20.48 1.16 -20.45
N ALA A 55 -21.64 1.70 -20.04
CA ALA A 55 -22.94 1.15 -20.42
C ALA A 55 -23.18 1.26 -21.95
N VAL A 56 -23.69 0.19 -22.56
CA VAL A 56 -24.09 0.12 -23.98
C VAL A 56 -25.61 0.17 -24.08
N ASN A 57 -26.18 0.77 -25.13
CA ASN A 57 -27.62 1.03 -25.28
C ASN A 57 -28.50 -0.17 -25.74
N ASP A 58 -27.98 -1.38 -25.81
CA ASP A 58 -28.72 -2.58 -26.26
C ASP A 58 -29.37 -3.31 -25.07
N GLU A 59 -30.70 -3.38 -24.92
CA GLU A 59 -31.39 -3.86 -23.71
C GLU A 59 -30.94 -5.26 -23.19
N GLU A 60 -30.69 -6.22 -24.09
CA GLU A 60 -30.23 -7.57 -23.70
C GLU A 60 -28.73 -7.58 -23.33
N LYS A 61 -27.93 -6.77 -24.03
CA LYS A 61 -26.53 -6.51 -23.65
C LYS A 61 -26.45 -5.68 -22.37
N VAL A 62 -27.40 -4.79 -22.09
CA VAL A 62 -27.47 -3.94 -20.90
C VAL A 62 -27.52 -4.80 -19.66
N GLN A 63 -28.32 -5.87 -19.66
CA GLN A 63 -28.45 -6.73 -18.48
C GLN A 63 -27.16 -7.54 -18.22
N ALA A 64 -26.55 -8.12 -19.27
CA ALA A 64 -25.27 -8.82 -19.15
C ALA A 64 -24.09 -7.89 -18.82
N LEU A 65 -24.00 -6.71 -19.45
CA LEU A 65 -23.03 -5.65 -19.14
C LEU A 65 -23.22 -5.15 -17.71
N SER A 66 -24.44 -4.96 -17.24
CA SER A 66 -24.72 -4.54 -15.86
C SER A 66 -24.17 -5.53 -14.84
N GLN A 67 -24.30 -6.83 -15.10
CA GLN A 67 -23.75 -7.85 -14.22
C GLN A 67 -22.21 -7.89 -14.27
N ASN A 68 -21.62 -7.78 -15.47
CA ASN A 68 -20.16 -7.70 -15.63
C ASN A 68 -19.58 -6.45 -14.95
N GLN A 69 -20.23 -5.29 -15.08
CA GLN A 69 -19.85 -4.04 -14.41
C GLN A 69 -19.93 -4.16 -12.90
N LYS A 70 -20.98 -4.80 -12.35
CA LYS A 70 -21.07 -5.07 -10.92
C LYS A 70 -19.94 -5.97 -10.44
N THR A 71 -19.59 -7.01 -11.20
CA THR A 71 -18.46 -7.89 -10.88
C THR A 71 -17.12 -7.15 -10.95
N GLN A 72 -16.87 -6.38 -12.02
CA GLN A 72 -15.66 -5.55 -12.16
C GLN A 72 -15.53 -4.55 -11.02
N LYS A 73 -16.62 -3.82 -10.69
CA LYS A 73 -16.66 -2.90 -9.56
C LYS A 73 -16.38 -3.62 -8.24
N GLY A 74 -16.96 -4.79 -8.03
CA GLY A 74 -16.72 -5.63 -6.86
C GLY A 74 -15.26 -6.08 -6.75
N LEU A 75 -14.62 -6.46 -7.85
CA LEU A 75 -13.20 -6.81 -7.90
C LEU A 75 -12.31 -5.62 -7.55
N VAL A 76 -12.58 -4.46 -8.14
CA VAL A 76 -11.84 -3.23 -7.85
C VAL A 76 -12.00 -2.83 -6.39
N GLN A 77 -13.21 -2.91 -5.82
CA GLN A 77 -13.44 -2.65 -4.40
C GLN A 77 -12.78 -3.71 -3.50
N ALA A 78 -12.72 -4.97 -3.89
CA ALA A 78 -12.01 -6.01 -3.14
C ALA A 78 -10.50 -5.73 -3.07
N ILE A 79 -9.90 -5.24 -4.16
CA ILE A 79 -8.52 -4.77 -4.19
C ILE A 79 -8.34 -3.58 -3.23
N SER A 80 -9.26 -2.60 -3.25
CA SER A 80 -9.24 -1.47 -2.32
C SER A 80 -9.32 -1.93 -0.86
N TYR A 81 -10.19 -2.89 -0.53
CA TYR A 81 -10.25 -3.47 0.82
C TYR A 81 -8.95 -4.17 1.23
N ARG A 82 -8.29 -4.88 0.32
CA ARG A 82 -6.99 -5.50 0.59
C ARG A 82 -5.93 -4.43 0.90
N ASN A 83 -5.88 -3.34 0.14
CA ASN A 83 -4.96 -2.23 0.40
C ASN A 83 -5.29 -1.52 1.72
N LEU A 84 -6.57 -1.38 2.06
CA LEU A 84 -6.99 -0.85 3.36
C LEU A 84 -6.51 -1.74 4.51
N GLN A 85 -6.66 -3.06 4.40
CA GLN A 85 -6.19 -4.01 5.41
C GLN A 85 -4.66 -3.98 5.55
N ASN A 86 -3.93 -4.01 4.43
CA ASN A 86 -2.47 -3.94 4.43
C ASN A 86 -1.96 -2.62 5.04
N GLY A 87 -2.54 -1.48 4.65
CA GLY A 87 -2.18 -0.18 5.19
C GLY A 87 -2.47 -0.07 6.68
N ALA A 88 -3.60 -0.59 7.15
CA ALA A 88 -3.93 -0.65 8.56
C ALA A 88 -2.94 -1.53 9.36
N LEU A 89 -2.54 -2.68 8.81
CA LEU A 89 -1.55 -3.56 9.41
C LEU A 89 -0.18 -2.87 9.53
N ILE A 90 0.31 -2.25 8.45
CA ILE A 90 1.59 -1.54 8.43
C ILE A 90 1.57 -0.40 9.46
N LEU A 91 0.52 0.41 9.49
CA LEU A 91 0.41 1.52 10.46
C LEU A 91 0.29 1.03 11.90
N THR A 92 -0.41 -0.07 12.14
CA THR A 92 -0.47 -0.70 13.47
C THR A 92 0.92 -1.16 13.92
N LEU A 93 1.66 -1.80 13.02
CA LEU A 93 3.01 -2.28 13.33
C LEU A 93 3.98 -1.12 13.53
N ALA A 94 3.89 -0.06 12.72
CA ALA A 94 4.78 1.09 12.78
C ALA A 94 4.50 2.01 13.97
N CYS A 95 3.24 2.36 14.21
CA CYS A 95 2.87 3.40 15.17
C CYS A 95 2.52 2.85 16.56
N TYR A 96 1.88 1.66 16.61
CA TYR A 96 1.38 1.07 17.85
C TYR A 96 2.37 0.05 18.43
N THR A 97 2.59 -1.08 17.75
CA THR A 97 3.49 -2.14 18.29
C THR A 97 4.95 -1.74 18.24
N ARG A 98 5.32 -0.92 17.26
CA ARG A 98 6.68 -0.41 17.02
C ARG A 98 7.73 -1.52 16.87
N ASP A 99 7.31 -2.72 16.46
CA ASP A 99 8.22 -3.82 16.13
C ASP A 99 8.70 -3.71 14.69
N ARG A 100 9.97 -3.33 14.54
CA ARG A 100 10.65 -3.17 13.26
C ARG A 100 10.63 -4.45 12.41
N ARG A 101 10.81 -5.62 13.02
CA ARG A 101 10.89 -6.88 12.25
C ARG A 101 9.54 -7.23 11.67
N SER A 102 8.50 -7.22 12.49
CA SER A 102 7.13 -7.42 12.03
C SER A 102 6.73 -6.39 10.98
N LEU A 103 7.08 -5.10 11.18
CA LEU A 103 6.85 -4.05 10.19
C LEU A 103 7.55 -4.33 8.86
N GLY A 104 8.80 -4.80 8.90
CA GLY A 104 9.55 -5.18 7.71
C GLY A 104 8.90 -6.31 6.93
N PHE A 105 8.43 -7.36 7.61
CA PHE A 105 7.68 -8.45 6.96
C PHE A 105 6.34 -7.98 6.40
N ALA A 106 5.61 -7.11 7.11
CA ALA A 106 4.37 -6.54 6.62
C ALA A 106 4.58 -5.67 5.37
N ALA A 107 5.65 -4.87 5.35
CA ALA A 107 6.03 -4.11 4.16
C ALA A 107 6.40 -5.03 2.98
N LEU A 108 7.18 -6.09 3.22
CA LEU A 108 7.52 -7.07 2.16
C LEU A 108 6.29 -7.81 1.63
N TYR A 109 5.27 -8.05 2.45
CA TYR A 109 4.01 -8.63 1.99
C TYR A 109 3.30 -7.73 0.95
N GLY A 110 3.49 -6.41 1.04
CA GLY A 110 3.06 -5.46 0.01
C GLY A 110 3.73 -5.69 -1.35
N ALA A 111 4.99 -6.15 -1.38
CA ALA A 111 5.67 -6.51 -2.63
C ALA A 111 4.99 -7.70 -3.32
N LEU A 112 4.58 -8.72 -2.56
CA LEU A 112 3.84 -9.87 -3.10
C LEU A 112 2.46 -9.45 -3.63
N SER A 113 1.78 -8.57 -2.90
CA SER A 113 0.49 -8.02 -3.33
C SER A 113 0.65 -7.27 -4.65
N SER A 114 1.66 -6.41 -4.76
CA SER A 114 1.93 -5.62 -5.95
C SER A 114 2.38 -6.46 -7.16
N LEU A 115 3.12 -7.55 -6.93
CA LEU A 115 3.42 -8.53 -7.98
C LEU A 115 2.16 -9.22 -8.51
N ALA A 116 1.24 -9.61 -7.61
CA ALA A 116 -0.03 -10.18 -8.00
C ALA A 116 -0.85 -9.17 -8.82
N ASP A 117 -0.82 -7.89 -8.44
CA ASP A 117 -1.52 -6.82 -9.16
C ASP A 117 -0.94 -6.60 -10.55
N ALA A 118 0.38 -6.59 -10.69
CA ALA A 118 1.05 -6.52 -11.98
C ALA A 118 0.63 -7.69 -12.89
N ALA A 119 0.52 -8.90 -12.34
CA ALA A 119 0.07 -10.08 -13.10
C ALA A 119 -1.41 -9.97 -13.50
N ILE A 120 -2.28 -9.49 -12.60
CA ILE A 120 -3.71 -9.28 -12.87
C ILE A 120 -3.89 -8.22 -13.96
N VAL A 121 -3.27 -7.06 -13.82
CA VAL A 121 -3.39 -5.94 -14.78
C VAL A 121 -2.80 -6.32 -16.14
N LYS A 122 -1.67 -7.03 -16.16
CA LYS A 122 -1.08 -7.51 -17.43
C LYS A 122 -2.00 -8.47 -18.19
N LYS A 123 -2.77 -9.29 -17.48
CA LYS A 123 -3.60 -10.34 -18.09
C LYS A 123 -5.03 -9.88 -18.39
N TYR A 124 -5.62 -9.05 -17.54
CA TYR A 124 -7.04 -8.71 -17.56
C TYR A 124 -7.32 -7.22 -17.69
N GLY A 125 -6.28 -6.38 -17.65
CA GLY A 125 -6.40 -4.93 -17.65
C GLY A 125 -5.54 -4.26 -18.74
N VAL A 126 -5.18 -3.01 -18.48
CA VAL A 126 -4.32 -2.22 -19.37
C VAL A 126 -2.86 -2.60 -19.11
N ALA A 127 -2.28 -3.43 -19.98
CA ALA A 127 -0.96 -4.03 -19.78
C ALA A 127 0.18 -3.01 -19.58
N GLU A 128 0.07 -1.81 -20.15
CA GLU A 128 1.06 -0.73 -19.99
C GLU A 128 1.15 -0.26 -18.53
N LEU A 129 0.03 -0.28 -17.81
CA LEU A 129 -0.06 0.10 -16.39
C LEU A 129 0.47 -0.99 -15.45
N ALA A 130 0.72 -2.21 -15.93
CA ALA A 130 1.33 -3.26 -15.12
C ALA A 130 2.74 -2.89 -14.63
N SER A 131 3.46 -2.04 -15.39
CA SER A 131 4.79 -1.55 -15.01
C SER A 131 4.77 -0.68 -13.75
N ALA A 132 3.70 0.09 -13.52
CA ALA A 132 3.52 0.90 -12.32
C ALA A 132 3.43 0.04 -11.05
N HIS A 133 2.77 -1.12 -11.14
CA HIS A 133 2.76 -2.11 -10.07
C HIS A 133 4.16 -2.73 -9.86
N GLY A 134 4.95 -2.92 -10.91
CA GLY A 134 6.35 -3.31 -10.79
C GLY A 134 7.20 -2.31 -9.98
N ILE A 135 6.96 -1.01 -10.17
CA ILE A 135 7.63 0.05 -9.38
C ILE A 135 7.18 0.00 -7.92
N ALA A 136 5.88 -0.17 -7.67
CA ALA A 136 5.35 -0.29 -6.32
C ALA A 136 5.97 -1.51 -5.59
N MET A 137 6.06 -2.67 -6.25
CA MET A 137 6.77 -3.84 -5.72
C MET A 137 8.21 -3.51 -5.28
N MET A 138 8.96 -2.78 -6.12
CA MET A 138 10.33 -2.37 -5.76
C MET A 138 10.36 -1.46 -4.52
N ASN A 139 9.39 -0.54 -4.38
CA ASN A 139 9.31 0.31 -3.19
C ASN A 139 9.08 -0.52 -1.91
N TYR A 140 8.20 -1.52 -1.95
CA TYR A 140 8.00 -2.42 -0.81
C TYR A 140 9.24 -3.24 -0.49
N LEU A 141 9.95 -3.74 -1.51
CA LEU A 141 11.21 -4.48 -1.33
C LEU A 141 12.29 -3.61 -0.68
N VAL A 142 12.44 -2.37 -1.14
CA VAL A 142 13.43 -1.44 -0.59
C VAL A 142 13.09 -1.06 0.84
N VAL A 143 11.83 -0.71 1.13
CA VAL A 143 11.41 -0.34 2.49
C VAL A 143 11.47 -1.53 3.44
N GLY A 144 10.87 -2.66 3.07
CA GLY A 144 10.88 -3.88 3.88
C GLY A 144 12.30 -4.45 4.08
N GLY A 145 13.12 -4.45 3.03
CA GLY A 145 14.53 -4.83 3.11
C GLY A 145 15.34 -3.89 4.02
N SER A 146 15.06 -2.58 4.00
CA SER A 146 15.68 -1.59 4.89
C SER A 146 15.28 -1.77 6.36
N LEU A 147 14.08 -2.28 6.60
CA LEU A 147 13.63 -2.61 7.95
C LEU A 147 14.25 -3.92 8.47
N LEU A 148 14.45 -4.92 7.61
CA LEU A 148 14.94 -6.24 8.04
C LEU A 148 16.45 -6.43 7.97
N TYR A 149 17.07 -6.10 6.84
CA TYR A 149 18.45 -6.49 6.53
C TYR A 149 19.41 -5.30 6.44
N TRP A 150 18.99 -4.18 5.81
CA TRP A 150 19.80 -2.96 5.74
C TRP A 150 19.61 -2.03 6.94
N GLY A 151 19.09 -2.56 8.04
CA GLY A 151 18.73 -1.76 9.21
C GLY A 151 19.86 -1.49 10.18
N ARG A 152 19.98 -0.24 10.64
CA ARG A 152 20.78 0.11 11.84
C ARG A 152 20.13 -0.49 13.09
N ASN A 153 20.93 -0.97 14.05
CA ASN A 153 20.46 -1.46 15.36
C ASN A 153 20.02 -0.34 16.33
N ASP A 154 19.57 0.80 15.81
CA ASP A 154 19.18 1.91 16.67
C ASP A 154 17.90 1.56 17.43
N PRO A 155 17.85 1.78 18.75
CA PRO A 155 16.62 1.65 19.50
C PRO A 155 15.60 2.68 19.01
N TRP A 156 14.32 2.32 19.04
CA TRP A 156 13.25 3.27 18.81
C TRP A 156 13.41 4.42 19.81
N PRO A 157 13.40 5.71 19.42
CA PRO A 157 13.63 6.84 20.34
C PRO A 157 12.70 6.92 21.57
N PHE A 158 11.69 6.03 21.69
CA PHE A 158 10.76 5.99 22.79
C PHE A 158 10.69 4.64 23.53
N THR A 159 11.55 3.66 23.23
CA THR A 159 11.67 2.46 24.07
C THR A 159 12.43 2.84 25.34
N ARG A 160 11.70 3.14 26.42
CA ARG A 160 12.28 3.24 27.76
C ARG A 160 12.79 1.87 28.17
N SER A 161 14.09 1.78 28.46
CA SER A 161 14.69 0.71 29.28
C SER A 161 14.07 0.68 30.66
#